data_AF-A0A935JSW2-F1
#
_entry.id   AF-A0A935JSW2-F1
#
_cell.length_a   1.000
_cell.length_b   1.000
_cell.length_c   1.000
_cell.angle_alpha   90.00
_cell.angle_beta   90.00
_cell.angle_gamma   90.00
#
_symmetry.space_group_name_H-M   'P 1'
#
loop_
_entity.id
_entity.type
_entity.pdbx_description
1 polymer ?
#
loop_
_entity_poly.entity_id
_entity_poly.type
_entity_poly.pdbx_seq_one_letter_code
_entity_poly.pdbx_strand_id
1 'polypeptide(L)'
;MNIIKLILGAIGLVFVGMLLLWALGWIGTLLSWVFWLGLIGVIGYGGYRLFRKAENKALGGDPYGGIGTGDINMSWDEYDKKYLHK
;
A
#
# COMPACT_ATOMS: atom_id res chain seq x y z
N MET A 1 41.01 29.84 31.11
CA MET A 1 40.92 29.71 29.64
C MET A 1 40.60 28.30 29.16
N ASN A 2 41.23 27.24 29.69
CA ASN A 2 40.95 25.85 29.26
C ASN A 2 39.58 25.30 29.70
N ILE A 3 39.11 25.64 30.90
CA ILE A 3 37.80 25.20 31.41
C ILE A 3 36.64 25.76 30.56
N ILE A 4 36.74 27.03 30.14
CA ILE A 4 35.72 27.65 29.28
C ILE A 4 35.65 26.95 27.92
N LYS A 5 36.81 26.62 27.32
CA LYS A 5 36.87 25.85 26.06
C LYS A 5 36.27 24.44 26.21
N LEU A 6 36.53 23.78 27.34
CA LEU A 6 35.95 22.47 27.65
C LEU A 6 34.41 22.53 27.72
N ILE A 7 33.88 23.52 28.44
CA ILE A 7 32.42 23.74 28.55
C ILE A 7 31.81 24.05 27.18
N LEU A 8 32.46 24.92 26.39
CA LEU A 8 31.99 25.25 25.04
C LEU A 8 31.97 24.01 24.12
N GLY A 9 33.01 23.18 24.21
CA GLY A 9 33.10 21.92 23.47
C GLY A 9 32.01 20.93 23.87
N ALA A 10 31.73 20.79 25.16
CA ALA A 10 30.67 19.92 25.67
C ALA A 10 29.28 20.40 25.18
N ILE A 11 29.00 21.70 25.24
CA ILE A 11 27.75 22.28 24.72
C ILE A 11 27.64 22.03 23.21
N GLY A 12 28.72 22.26 22.45
CA GLY A 12 28.75 21.99 21.01
C GLY A 12 28.44 20.53 20.68
N LEU A 13 29.00 19.58 21.45
CA LEU A 13 28.72 18.16 21.30
C LEU A 13 27.23 17.84 21.52
N VAL A 14 26.61 18.44 22.54
CA VAL A 14 25.19 18.29 22.82
C VAL A 14 24.35 18.78 21.64
N PHE A 15 24.65 19.96 21.09
CA PHE A 15 23.94 20.49 19.92
C PHE A 15 24.06 19.59 18.69
N VAL A 16 25.25 19.06 18.43
CA VAL A 16 25.46 18.10 17.33
C VAL A 16 24.65 16.83 17.56
N GLY A 17 24.65 16.30 18.80
CA GLY A 17 23.83 15.14 19.16
C GLY A 17 22.34 15.40 18.97
N MET A 18 21.84 16.57 19.38
CA MET A 18 20.44 16.96 19.18
C MET A 18 20.07 17.04 17.70
N LEU A 19 20.92 17.63 16.85
CA LEU A 19 20.68 17.70 15.40
C LEU A 19 20.65 16.32 14.76
N LEU A 20 21.55 15.41 15.16
CA LEU A 20 21.55 14.04 14.69
C LEU A 20 20.28 13.30 15.09
N LEU A 21 19.87 13.39 16.36
CA LEU A 21 18.64 12.76 16.84
C LEU A 21 17.40 13.34 16.16
N TRP A 22 17.39 14.64 15.88
CA TRP A 22 16.32 15.29 15.13
C TRP A 22 16.21 14.74 13.70
N ALA A 23 17.34 14.65 12.97
CA ALA A 23 17.37 14.10 11.62
C ALA A 23 16.97 12.62 11.58
N LEU A 24 17.49 11.82 12.53
CA LEU A 24 17.10 10.41 12.68
C LEU A 24 15.62 10.25 13.04
N GLY A 25 15.07 11.17 13.84
CA GLY A 25 13.64 11.19 14.17
C GLY A 25 12.75 11.34 12.94
N TRP A 26 13.12 12.23 12.00
CA TRP A 26 12.41 12.38 10.73
C TRP A 26 12.47 11.10 9.89
N ILE A 27 13.66 10.53 9.74
CA ILE A 27 13.86 9.29 8.97
C ILE A 27 13.05 8.14 9.57
N GLY A 28 13.10 7.97 10.90
CA GLY A 28 12.33 6.93 11.60
C GLY A 28 10.81 7.13 11.43
N THR A 29 10.34 8.37 11.50
CA THR A 29 8.92 8.69 11.28
C THR A 29 8.48 8.35 9.86
N LEU A 30 9.27 8.72 8.85
CA LEU A 30 8.98 8.40 7.45
C LEU A 30 8.97 6.89 7.19
N LEU A 31 9.97 6.16 7.71
CA LEU A 31 10.02 4.70 7.60
C LEU A 31 8.81 4.04 8.26
N SER A 32 8.38 4.53 9.42
CA SER A 32 7.18 4.03 10.10
C SER A 32 5.92 4.22 9.26
N TRP A 33 5.73 5.40 8.66
CA TRP A 33 4.60 5.64 7.77
C TRP A 33 4.60 4.73 6.54
N VAL A 34 5.75 4.57 5.89
CA VAL A 34 5.89 3.66 4.74
C VAL A 34 5.57 2.22 5.15
N PHE A 35 6.04 1.80 6.32
CA PHE A 35 5.73 0.48 6.86
C PHE A 35 4.23 0.28 7.09
N TRP A 36 3.55 1.22 7.77
CA TRP A 36 2.13 1.12 8.05
C TRP A 36 1.27 1.16 6.79
N LEU A 37 1.60 2.03 5.83
CA LEU A 37 0.92 2.07 4.53
C LEU A 37 1.10 0.75 3.77
N GLY A 38 2.31 0.20 3.76
CA GLY A 38 2.59 -1.10 3.18
C GLY A 38 1.80 -2.22 3.86
N LEU A 39 1.77 -2.22 5.20
CA LEU A 39 1.05 -3.21 6.00
C LEU A 39 -0.46 -3.16 5.73
N ILE A 40 -1.06 -1.96 5.72
CA ILE A 40 -2.48 -1.77 5.39
C ILE A 40 -2.75 -2.21 3.94
N GLY A 41 -1.85 -1.91 3.00
CA GLY A 41 -1.96 -2.36 1.62
C GLY A 41 -1.96 -3.89 1.51
N VAL A 42 -1.05 -4.58 2.20
CA VAL A 42 -0.97 -6.04 2.21
C VAL A 42 -2.21 -6.66 2.87
N ILE A 43 -2.63 -6.13 4.03
CA ILE A 43 -3.82 -6.62 4.73
C ILE A 43 -5.08 -6.39 3.88
N GLY A 44 -5.22 -5.19 3.30
CA GLY A 44 -6.37 -4.84 2.46
C GLY A 44 -6.43 -5.69 1.19
N TYR A 45 -5.33 -5.81 0.45
CA TYR A 45 -5.28 -6.63 -0.76
C TYR A 45 -5.44 -8.12 -0.45
N GLY A 46 -4.76 -8.63 0.58
CA GLY A 46 -4.87 -10.01 1.03
C GLY A 46 -6.29 -10.35 1.49
N GLY A 47 -6.89 -9.48 2.30
CA GLY A 47 -8.28 -9.59 2.75
C GLY A 47 -9.27 -9.60 1.60
N TYR A 48 -9.14 -8.63 0.67
CA TYR A 48 -9.99 -8.57 -0.53
C TYR A 48 -9.87 -9.84 -1.39
N ARG A 49 -8.65 -10.33 -1.63
CA ARG A 49 -8.41 -11.53 -2.43
C ARG A 49 -9.00 -12.79 -1.78
N LEU A 50 -8.82 -12.93 -0.47
CA LEU A 50 -9.38 -14.06 0.29
C LEU A 50 -10.90 -13.99 0.32
N PHE A 51 -11.47 -12.80 0.53
CA PHE A 51 -12.91 -12.58 0.49
C PHE A 51 -13.49 -12.97 -0.88
N ARG A 52 -12.94 -12.45 -1.99
CA ARG A 52 -13.38 -12.82 -3.34
C ARG A 52 -13.25 -14.32 -3.62
N LYS A 53 -12.20 -14.97 -3.11
CA LYS A 53 -12.02 -16.42 -3.26
C LYS A 53 -13.08 -17.21 -2.48
N ALA A 54 -13.42 -16.76 -1.28
CA ALA A 54 -14.47 -17.37 -0.46
C ALA A 54 -15.86 -17.14 -1.08
N GLU A 55 -16.13 -15.91 -1.54
CA GLU A 55 -17.35 -15.51 -2.23
C GLU A 55 -17.58 -16.36 -3.49
N ASN A 56 -16.60 -16.45 -4.38
CA ASN A 56 -16.67 -17.26 -5.60
C ASN A 56 -16.90 -18.76 -5.31
N LYS A 57 -16.39 -19.26 -4.18
CA LYS A 57 -16.54 -20.66 -3.77
C LYS A 57 -17.91 -20.92 -3.14
N ALA A 58 -18.47 -19.95 -2.43
CA ALA A 58 -19.72 -20.10 -1.69
C ALA A 58 -20.96 -19.77 -2.54
N LEU A 59 -20.90 -18.71 -3.35
CA LEU A 59 -22.03 -18.24 -4.14
C LEU A 59 -22.03 -18.80 -5.58
N GLY A 60 -20.96 -19.48 -5.99
CA GLY A 60 -20.66 -19.68 -7.41
C GLY A 60 -20.30 -18.34 -8.03
N GLY A 61 -19.15 -18.24 -8.70
CA GLY A 61 -18.70 -16.97 -9.29
C GLY A 61 -19.83 -16.30 -10.08
N ASP A 62 -20.12 -15.04 -9.76
CA ASP A 62 -21.19 -14.27 -10.40
C ASP A 62 -21.02 -14.36 -11.92
N PRO A 63 -21.97 -14.95 -12.67
CA PRO A 63 -21.88 -15.08 -14.12
C PRO A 63 -21.85 -13.73 -14.84
N TYR A 64 -22.10 -12.62 -14.13
CA TYR A 64 -22.03 -11.24 -14.63
C TYR A 64 -20.91 -10.41 -13.98
N GLY A 65 -20.10 -10.99 -13.10
CA GLY A 65 -19.08 -10.29 -12.30
C GLY A 65 -17.75 -10.01 -13.04
N GLY A 66 -17.68 -10.36 -14.32
CA GLY A 66 -16.64 -9.90 -15.22
C GLY A 66 -17.30 -9.60 -16.55
N ILE A 67 -17.03 -8.42 -17.12
CA ILE A 67 -17.03 -8.32 -18.58
C ILE A 67 -15.96 -9.33 -18.99
N GLY A 68 -16.40 -10.52 -19.39
CA GLY A 68 -15.53 -11.61 -19.75
C GLY A 68 -14.52 -11.06 -20.73
N THR A 69 -13.23 -11.28 -20.49
CA THR A 69 -12.16 -10.87 -21.39
C THR A 69 -12.32 -11.48 -22.79
N GLY A 70 -13.23 -12.43 -22.99
CA GLY A 70 -13.68 -12.94 -24.28
C GLY A 70 -14.84 -12.17 -24.95
N ASP A 71 -15.62 -11.38 -24.20
CA ASP A 71 -16.80 -10.68 -24.72
C ASP A 71 -16.48 -9.25 -25.21
N ILE A 72 -15.29 -8.72 -24.90
CA ILE A 72 -14.83 -7.39 -25.37
C ILE A 72 -14.44 -7.44 -26.86
N ASN A 73 -14.14 -8.63 -27.39
CA ASN A 73 -13.76 -8.85 -28.79
C ASN A 73 -14.78 -9.72 -29.54
N MET A 74 -16.04 -9.70 -29.10
CA MET A 74 -17.12 -10.39 -29.80
C MET A 74 -17.62 -9.50 -30.94
N SER A 75 -17.79 -10.06 -32.13
CA SER A 75 -18.40 -9.31 -33.23
C SER A 75 -19.88 -9.04 -32.93
N TRP A 76 -20.46 -7.99 -33.53
CA TRP A 76 -21.88 -7.67 -33.34
C TRP A 76 -22.81 -8.85 -33.67
N ASP A 77 -22.43 -9.69 -34.64
CA ASP A 77 -23.17 -10.89 -35.03
C ASP A 77 -23.17 -11.97 -33.93
N GLU A 78 -22.04 -12.15 -33.24
CA GLU A 78 -21.93 -13.11 -32.14
C GLU A 78 -22.68 -12.65 -30.89
N TYR A 79 -22.72 -11.33 -30.63
CA TYR A 79 -23.50 -10.74 -29.55
C TYR A 79 -25.01 -10.90 -29.78
N ASP A 80 -25.47 -10.59 -31.00
CA ASP A 80 -26.89 -10.67 -31.38
C ASP A 80 -27.42 -12.10 -31.24
N LYS A 81 -26.65 -13.09 -31.72
CA LYS A 81 -27.00 -14.50 -31.60
C LYS A 81 -27.03 -15.02 -30.16
N LYS A 82 -26.17 -14.50 -29.29
CA LYS A 82 -26.04 -14.98 -27.90
C LYS A 82 -27.09 -14.37 -26.96
N TYR A 83 -27.53 -13.13 -27.22
CA TYR A 83 -28.33 -12.37 -26.27
C TYR A 83 -29.67 -11.83 -26.81
N LEU A 84 -29.81 -11.62 -28.13
CA LEU A 84 -31.00 -10.97 -28.70
C LEU A 84 -31.96 -11.94 -29.38
N HIS A 85 -31.48 -13.10 -29.83
CA HIS A 85 -32.33 -14.14 -30.39
C HIS A 85 -32.40 -15.39 -29.51
N LYS A 86 -33.50 -15.51 -28.76
CA LYS A 86 -33.93 -16.70 -28.04
C LYS A 86 -34.99 -17.46 -28.84
#